data_AF-A0A3R9XMW4-F1
#
_entry.id   AF-A0A3R9XMW4-F1
#
_cell.length_a   1.000
_cell.length_b   1.000
_cell.length_c   1.000
_cell.angle_alpha   90.00
_cell.angle_beta   90.00
_cell.angle_gamma   90.00
#
_symmetry.space_group_name_H-M   'P 1'
#
loop_
_entity.id
_entity.type
_entity.pdbx_description
1 polymer ?
#
loop_
_entity_poly.entity_id
_entity_poly.type
_entity_poly.pdbx_seq_one_letter_code
_entity_poly.pdbx_strand_id
1 'polypeptide(L)'
;MPGLILLAPGETAHHTTAHGPVSLKKYGSSGREFVRAAVPARHPAGDGATRAALVTLRPAAYPFAGAWLAALAEHAPDRADYGRPDMAPGSVRLLARMTRTHANGVPRASDGSVGWSVPGASARVWPDGRVEVQNAGGVVLAARLEGSGWDAWQVAAVVDAGLRLLCAPGARHMTRTSQPQGWAQSSLWAGRSFDGASEAVCSCGWRAMAASRMGARADAAEHLREQGAEAPC
;
A
#
# COMPACT_ATOMS: atom_id res chain seq x y z
N MET A 1 12.35 3.68 14.44
CA MET A 1 12.12 3.53 15.90
C MET A 1 13.38 2.96 16.56
N PRO A 2 14.26 3.79 17.14
CA PRO A 2 15.51 3.31 17.74
C PRO A 2 15.28 2.35 18.93
N GLY A 3 14.16 2.48 19.65
CA GLY A 3 13.85 1.64 20.81
C GLY A 3 13.61 0.16 20.53
N LEU A 4 13.27 -0.26 19.30
CA LEU A 4 13.08 -1.68 18.99
C LEU A 4 14.37 -2.49 19.02
N ILE A 5 15.49 -1.86 18.69
CA ILE A 5 16.82 -2.47 18.77
C ILE A 5 17.16 -2.80 20.23
N LEU A 6 16.66 -1.98 21.15
CA LEU A 6 17.00 -2.02 22.58
C LEU A 6 16.11 -2.93 23.43
N LEU A 7 15.00 -3.45 22.87
CA LEU A 7 14.14 -4.40 23.58
C LEU A 7 14.93 -5.66 24.00
N ALA A 8 14.77 -6.08 25.25
CA ALA A 8 15.26 -7.37 25.70
C ALA A 8 14.37 -8.51 25.16
N PRO A 9 14.91 -9.74 24.97
CA PRO A 9 14.09 -10.89 24.60
C PRO A 9 12.94 -11.13 25.59
N GLY A 10 11.72 -11.27 25.09
CA GLY A 10 10.52 -11.48 25.91
C GLY A 10 9.90 -10.20 26.48
N GLU A 11 10.60 -9.07 26.43
CA GLU A 11 10.09 -7.76 26.85
C GLU A 11 8.99 -7.28 25.90
N THR A 12 7.99 -6.62 26.47
CA THR A 12 6.88 -6.02 25.74
C THR A 12 6.98 -4.49 25.84
N ALA A 13 6.94 -3.81 24.69
CA ALA A 13 6.80 -2.37 24.61
C ALA A 13 5.49 -2.00 23.92
N HIS A 14 5.06 -0.76 24.11
CA HIS A 14 3.91 -0.19 23.42
C HIS A 14 4.37 0.95 22.52
N HIS A 15 3.90 0.95 21.28
CA HIS A 15 4.08 2.06 20.35
C HIS A 15 2.73 2.73 20.13
N THR A 16 2.63 4.01 20.50
CA THR A 16 1.40 4.77 20.29
C THR A 16 1.25 5.15 18.82
N THR A 17 0.11 4.78 18.23
CA THR A 17 -0.34 5.26 16.92
C THR A 17 -1.54 6.19 17.10
N ALA A 18 -1.96 6.88 16.04
CA ALA A 18 -3.15 7.72 16.06
C ALA A 18 -4.44 6.96 16.44
N HIS A 19 -4.46 5.64 16.27
CA HIS A 19 -5.60 4.77 16.57
C HIS A 19 -5.38 3.85 17.78
N GLY A 20 -4.39 4.17 18.61
CA GLY A 20 -4.14 3.48 19.88
C GLY A 20 -2.79 2.78 19.95
N PRO A 21 -2.49 2.14 21.10
CA PRO A 21 -1.23 1.48 21.33
C PRO A 21 -1.12 0.16 20.55
N VAL A 22 0.02 -0.03 19.89
CA VAL A 22 0.44 -1.29 19.28
C VAL A 22 1.41 -1.98 20.23
N SER A 23 1.10 -3.21 20.63
CA SER A 23 1.96 -4.00 21.52
C SER A 23 3.04 -4.72 20.72
N LEU A 24 4.29 -4.58 21.13
CA LEU A 24 5.47 -5.14 20.49
C LEU A 24 6.19 -6.08 21.45
N LYS A 25 6.57 -7.26 20.99
CA LYS A 25 7.34 -8.21 21.78
C LYS A 25 8.51 -8.77 20.97
N LYS A 26 9.69 -8.76 21.55
CA LYS A 26 10.91 -9.29 20.93
C LYS A 26 11.04 -10.79 21.19
N TYR A 27 11.44 -11.52 20.16
CA TYR A 27 11.66 -12.96 20.17
C TYR A 27 13.03 -13.29 19.58
N GLY A 28 13.57 -14.43 20.01
CA GLY A 28 14.85 -14.94 19.54
C GLY A 28 16.05 -14.25 20.19
N SER A 29 17.23 -14.73 19.82
CA SER A 29 18.53 -14.22 20.23
C SER A 29 19.30 -13.66 19.02
N SER A 30 20.47 -13.04 19.27
CA SER A 30 21.33 -12.43 18.26
C SER A 30 21.47 -13.30 17.01
N GLY A 31 21.18 -12.73 15.83
CA GLY A 31 21.23 -13.40 14.53
C GLY A 31 19.93 -14.08 14.06
N ARG A 32 18.96 -14.33 14.95
CA ARG A 32 17.60 -14.83 14.58
C ARG A 32 16.46 -14.03 15.17
N GLU A 33 16.78 -12.87 15.74
CA GLU A 33 15.81 -12.03 16.42
C GLU A 33 14.72 -11.49 15.47
N PHE A 34 13.54 -11.27 16.04
CA PHE A 34 12.44 -10.58 15.39
C PHE A 34 11.54 -9.96 16.45
N VAL A 35 10.84 -8.90 16.07
CA VAL A 35 9.78 -8.31 16.89
C VAL A 35 8.45 -8.71 16.28
N ARG A 36 7.52 -9.21 17.09
CA ARG A 36 6.11 -9.29 16.69
C ARG A 36 5.36 -8.09 17.23
N ALA A 37 4.49 -7.52 16.40
CA ALA A 37 3.59 -6.47 16.83
C ALA A 37 2.14 -6.90 16.56
N ALA A 38 1.28 -6.66 17.54
CA ALA A 38 -0.16 -6.87 17.42
C ALA A 38 -0.83 -5.51 17.21
N VAL A 39 -1.39 -5.29 16.03
CA VAL A 39 -2.12 -4.07 15.68
C VAL A 39 -3.60 -4.28 16.02
N PRO A 40 -4.19 -3.43 16.87
CA PRO A 40 -5.61 -3.55 17.22
C PRO A 40 -6.51 -3.09 16.06
N ALA A 41 -7.77 -3.53 16.06
CA ALA A 41 -8.83 -2.89 15.30
C ALA A 41 -9.08 -1.46 15.80
N ARG A 42 -9.70 -0.60 14.97
CA ARG A 42 -9.93 0.82 15.32
C ARG A 42 -10.87 0.98 16.52
N HIS A 43 -11.85 0.11 16.67
CA HIS A 43 -12.77 0.07 17.82
C HIS A 43 -12.79 -1.33 18.45
N PRO A 44 -11.86 -1.64 19.37
CA PRO A 44 -11.82 -2.94 20.02
C PRO A 44 -13.12 -3.17 20.82
N ALA A 45 -13.83 -4.26 20.54
CA ALA A 45 -15.07 -4.60 21.23
C ALA A 45 -14.78 -5.44 22.49
N GLY A 46 -15.07 -4.90 23.67
CA GLY A 46 -15.01 -5.62 24.96
C GLY A 46 -13.62 -6.07 25.42
N ASP A 47 -13.57 -6.85 26.50
CA ASP A 47 -12.37 -7.29 27.26
C ASP A 47 -11.32 -8.08 26.46
N GLY A 48 -11.58 -8.41 25.19
CA GLY A 48 -10.61 -9.02 24.28
C GLY A 48 -10.20 -8.01 23.22
N ALA A 49 -8.97 -7.50 23.29
CA ALA A 49 -8.40 -6.65 22.24
C ALA A 49 -8.40 -7.40 20.89
N THR A 50 -9.42 -7.17 20.07
CA THR A 50 -9.53 -7.76 18.73
C THR A 50 -8.40 -7.22 17.86
N ARG A 51 -7.52 -8.14 17.45
CA ARG A 51 -6.32 -7.84 16.65
C ARG A 51 -6.67 -7.79 15.18
N ALA A 52 -6.38 -6.68 14.51
CA ALA A 52 -6.56 -6.51 13.08
C ALA A 52 -5.36 -7.02 12.26
N ALA A 53 -4.16 -7.01 12.83
CA ALA A 53 -2.99 -7.56 12.16
C ALA A 53 -1.92 -8.06 13.13
N LEU A 54 -1.20 -9.10 12.70
CA LEU A 54 0.03 -9.57 13.31
C LEU A 54 1.22 -9.27 12.39
N VAL A 55 2.15 -8.46 12.87
CA VAL A 55 3.32 -8.01 12.10
C VAL A 55 4.55 -8.75 12.60
N THR A 56 5.41 -9.18 11.67
CA THR A 56 6.73 -9.72 12.01
C THR A 56 7.80 -8.81 11.43
N LEU A 57 8.58 -8.18 12.31
CA LEU A 57 9.65 -7.26 11.97
C LEU A 57 10.99 -7.96 12.18
N ARG A 58 11.77 -8.08 11.11
CA ARG A 58 13.18 -8.47 11.18
C ARG A 58 14.06 -7.23 11.39
N PRO A 59 15.32 -7.37 11.85
CA PRO A 59 16.20 -6.24 12.12
C PRO A 59 16.29 -5.20 11.00
N ALA A 60 16.37 -5.65 9.74
CA ALA A 60 16.40 -4.79 8.57
C ALA A 60 15.16 -3.88 8.42
N ALA A 61 14.02 -4.27 9.01
CA ALA A 61 12.75 -3.53 8.97
C ALA A 61 12.56 -2.56 10.16
N TYR A 62 13.40 -2.62 11.21
CA TYR A 62 13.25 -1.78 12.41
C TYR A 62 13.26 -0.26 12.14
N PRO A 63 14.04 0.27 11.17
CA PRO A 63 13.98 1.68 10.83
C PRO A 63 12.58 2.13 10.38
N PHE A 64 11.87 1.25 9.66
CA PHE A 64 10.54 1.50 9.07
C PHE A 64 9.37 1.11 9.96
N ALA A 65 9.62 0.40 11.06
CA ALA A 65 8.59 -0.22 11.88
C ALA A 65 7.51 0.78 12.33
N GLY A 66 7.87 1.99 12.76
CA GLY A 66 6.88 2.96 13.26
C GLY A 66 5.89 3.36 12.17
N ALA A 67 6.40 3.74 11.00
CA ALA A 67 5.56 4.12 9.86
C ALA A 67 4.75 2.94 9.31
N TRP A 68 5.31 1.73 9.33
CA TRP A 68 4.60 0.53 8.89
C TRP A 68 3.44 0.16 9.81
N LEU A 69 3.66 0.22 11.14
CA LEU A 69 2.62 -0.05 12.13
C LEU A 69 1.54 1.05 12.12
N ALA A 70 1.94 2.31 11.92
CA ALA A 70 0.99 3.41 11.77
C ALA A 70 0.09 3.21 10.54
N ALA A 71 0.65 2.83 9.38
CA ALA A 71 -0.14 2.57 8.17
C ALA A 71 -1.14 1.40 8.36
N LEU A 72 -0.72 0.33 9.03
CA LEU A 72 -1.61 -0.78 9.37
C LEU A 72 -2.74 -0.36 10.32
N ALA A 73 -2.43 0.46 11.33
CA ALA A 73 -3.42 0.96 12.27
C ALA A 73 -4.39 1.98 11.63
N GLU A 74 -3.90 2.81 10.71
CA GLU A 74 -4.70 3.80 9.98
C GLU A 74 -5.80 3.16 9.14
N HIS A 75 -5.46 2.06 8.47
CA HIS A 75 -6.36 1.32 7.58
C HIS A 75 -7.01 0.10 8.23
N ALA A 76 -6.78 -0.13 9.52
CA ALA A 76 -7.39 -1.24 10.24
C ALA A 76 -8.92 -1.12 10.20
N PRO A 77 -9.65 -2.24 10.09
CA PRO A 77 -11.09 -2.23 10.16
C PRO A 77 -11.59 -1.78 11.54
N ASP A 78 -12.84 -1.31 11.58
CA ASP A 78 -13.49 -0.88 12.82
C ASP A 78 -13.57 -2.02 13.83
N ARG A 79 -13.88 -3.23 13.35
CA ARG A 79 -13.94 -4.45 14.14
C ARG A 79 -13.09 -5.52 13.47
N ALA A 80 -12.39 -6.30 14.28
CA ALA A 80 -11.72 -7.51 13.82
C ALA A 80 -12.38 -8.73 14.47
N ASP A 81 -12.55 -9.79 13.70
CA ASP A 81 -12.93 -11.12 14.18
C ASP A 81 -11.77 -12.10 13.93
N TYR A 82 -11.99 -13.38 14.24
CA TYR A 82 -10.98 -14.43 14.00
C TYR A 82 -11.01 -14.97 12.55
N GLY A 83 -11.76 -14.32 11.65
CA GLY A 83 -11.91 -14.68 10.26
C GLY A 83 -10.71 -14.31 9.39
N ARG A 84 -10.82 -14.65 8.10
CA ARG A 84 -9.89 -14.19 7.06
C ARG A 84 -10.42 -12.89 6.44
N PRO A 85 -9.55 -12.03 5.92
CA PRO A 85 -9.95 -10.85 5.14
C PRO A 85 -10.95 -11.18 4.04
N ASP A 86 -11.97 -10.33 3.86
CA ASP A 86 -12.92 -10.40 2.75
C ASP A 86 -12.37 -9.64 1.54
N MET A 87 -11.35 -10.22 0.91
CA MET A 87 -10.68 -9.61 -0.22
C MET A 87 -10.17 -10.64 -1.24
N ALA A 88 -10.22 -10.25 -2.51
CA ALA A 88 -9.55 -10.96 -3.59
C ALA A 88 -8.21 -10.27 -3.90
N PRO A 89 -7.06 -10.98 -3.89
CA PRO A 89 -5.76 -10.36 -4.19
C PRO A 89 -5.69 -9.67 -5.56
N GLY A 90 -6.44 -10.18 -6.54
CA GLY A 90 -6.57 -9.53 -7.86
C GLY A 90 -7.23 -8.15 -7.75
N SER A 91 -8.29 -8.02 -6.96
CA SER A 91 -8.97 -6.75 -6.69
C SER A 91 -8.06 -5.78 -5.93
N VAL A 92 -7.36 -6.26 -4.90
CA VAL A 92 -6.39 -5.44 -4.14
C VAL A 92 -5.39 -4.77 -5.08
N ARG A 93 -4.81 -5.54 -6.01
CA ARG A 93 -3.86 -4.99 -6.98
C ARG A 93 -4.49 -3.95 -7.93
N LEU A 94 -5.72 -4.19 -8.38
CA LEU A 94 -6.42 -3.25 -9.27
C LEU A 94 -6.71 -1.92 -8.55
N LEU A 95 -7.01 -1.99 -7.25
CA LEU A 95 -7.28 -0.83 -6.39
C LEU A 95 -6.00 -0.11 -5.93
N ALA A 96 -4.87 -0.82 -5.87
CA ALA A 96 -3.58 -0.25 -5.48
C ALA A 96 -3.13 0.86 -6.44
N ARG A 97 -2.85 2.03 -5.88
CA ARG A 97 -2.39 3.21 -6.61
C ARG A 97 -0.96 3.01 -7.11
N MET A 98 -0.13 2.27 -6.37
CA MET A 98 1.25 1.95 -6.69
C MET A 98 1.37 0.73 -7.64
N THR A 99 0.48 0.60 -8.62
CA THR A 99 0.55 -0.43 -9.67
C THR A 99 1.00 0.20 -11.00
N ARG A 100 2.10 -0.28 -11.60
CA ARG A 100 2.63 0.29 -12.87
C ARG A 100 1.87 -0.19 -14.10
N THR A 101 1.65 -1.50 -14.16
CA THR A 101 1.13 -2.18 -15.34
C THR A 101 -0.02 -3.07 -14.93
N HIS A 102 -1.11 -3.07 -15.69
CA HIS A 102 -2.25 -3.96 -15.44
C HIS A 102 -1.96 -5.44 -15.78
N ALA A 103 -0.84 -5.74 -16.46
CA ALA A 103 -0.44 -7.10 -16.87
C ALA A 103 0.03 -8.04 -15.73
N ASN A 104 0.72 -7.52 -14.70
CA ASN A 104 1.31 -8.31 -13.60
C ASN A 104 0.33 -8.69 -12.46
N GLY A 105 -0.86 -9.23 -12.78
CA GLY A 105 -1.92 -9.48 -11.79
C GLY A 105 -2.51 -10.87 -11.79
N VAL A 106 -1.92 -11.77 -12.56
CA VAL A 106 -2.38 -13.15 -12.64
C VAL A 106 -2.09 -13.81 -11.29
N PRO A 107 -3.12 -14.32 -10.58
CA PRO A 107 -2.90 -15.08 -9.36
C PRO A 107 -1.98 -16.27 -9.64
N ARG A 108 -0.99 -16.48 -8.77
CA ARG A 108 -0.15 -17.66 -8.86
C ARG A 108 -1.00 -18.91 -8.66
N ALA A 109 -0.88 -19.88 -9.57
CA ALA A 109 -1.64 -21.12 -9.50
C ALA A 109 -1.36 -21.92 -8.20
N SER A 110 -0.18 -21.77 -7.61
CA SER A 110 0.25 -22.52 -6.42
C SER A 110 -0.47 -22.11 -5.14
N ASP A 111 -0.69 -20.82 -4.93
CA ASP A 111 -1.15 -20.27 -3.64
C ASP A 111 -2.15 -19.11 -3.77
N GLY A 112 -2.58 -18.79 -4.99
CA GLY A 112 -3.52 -17.71 -5.28
C GLY A 112 -2.96 -16.31 -5.03
N SER A 113 -1.66 -16.19 -4.73
CA SER A 113 -1.06 -14.89 -4.42
C SER A 113 -0.92 -14.02 -5.65
N VAL A 114 -1.07 -12.72 -5.46
CA VAL A 114 -0.90 -11.71 -6.51
C VAL A 114 0.21 -10.76 -6.06
N GLY A 115 1.18 -10.52 -6.94
CA GLY A 115 2.29 -9.62 -6.66
C GLY A 115 2.61 -8.71 -7.84
N TRP A 116 3.14 -7.53 -7.53
CA TRP A 116 3.53 -6.53 -8.51
C TRP A 116 4.73 -5.74 -8.02
N SER A 117 5.38 -5.05 -8.95
CA SER A 117 6.62 -4.32 -8.69
C SER A 117 6.52 -2.87 -9.13
N VAL A 118 7.21 -2.03 -8.38
CA VAL A 118 7.52 -0.64 -8.68
C VAL A 118 9.05 -0.48 -8.66
N PRO A 119 9.63 0.61 -9.19
CA PRO A 119 11.07 0.79 -9.11
C PRO A 119 11.59 0.71 -7.66
N GLY A 120 12.48 -0.25 -7.39
CA GLY A 120 13.11 -0.47 -6.10
C GLY A 120 12.32 -1.32 -5.09
N ALA A 121 11.05 -1.66 -5.34
CA ALA A 121 10.24 -2.45 -4.41
C ALA A 121 9.17 -3.33 -5.10
N SER A 122 8.70 -4.35 -4.40
CA SER A 122 7.60 -5.20 -4.85
C SER A 122 6.68 -5.57 -3.69
N ALA A 123 5.41 -5.76 -4.00
CA ALA A 123 4.43 -6.24 -3.05
C ALA A 123 3.86 -7.59 -3.49
N ARG A 124 3.42 -8.38 -2.52
CA ARG A 124 2.65 -9.61 -2.72
C ARG A 124 1.58 -9.73 -1.65
N VAL A 125 0.40 -10.18 -2.08
CA VAL A 125 -0.78 -10.38 -1.23
C VAL A 125 -1.32 -11.79 -1.47
N TRP A 126 -1.68 -12.48 -0.39
CA TRP A 126 -2.25 -13.83 -0.44
C TRP A 126 -3.72 -13.82 -0.04
N PRO A 127 -4.55 -14.77 -0.53
CA PRO A 127 -5.96 -14.87 -0.17
C PRO A 127 -6.22 -15.04 1.33
N ASP A 128 -5.22 -15.50 2.07
CA ASP A 128 -5.33 -15.73 3.50
C ASP A 128 -5.06 -14.47 4.34
N GLY A 129 -4.72 -13.34 3.72
CA GLY A 129 -4.43 -12.08 4.43
C GLY A 129 -2.96 -11.85 4.70
N ARG A 130 -2.03 -12.70 4.22
CA ARG A 130 -0.61 -12.33 4.22
C ARG A 130 -0.38 -11.17 3.24
N VAL A 131 0.43 -10.22 3.68
CA VAL A 131 0.93 -9.11 2.89
C VAL A 131 2.44 -9.03 3.10
N GLU A 132 3.17 -8.92 2.00
CA GLU A 132 4.61 -8.75 2.01
C GLU A 132 4.99 -7.62 1.06
N VAL A 133 5.77 -6.66 1.56
CA VAL A 133 6.41 -5.64 0.73
C VAL A 133 7.91 -5.74 0.96
N GLN A 134 8.67 -5.83 -0.13
CA GLN A 134 10.12 -5.97 -0.08
C GLN A 134 10.80 -4.96 -1.01
N ASN A 135 11.98 -4.47 -0.62
CA ASN A 135 12.83 -3.68 -1.50
C ASN A 135 13.96 -4.52 -2.12
N ALA A 136 14.65 -3.93 -3.10
CA ALA A 136 15.82 -4.56 -3.72
C ALA A 136 17.00 -4.80 -2.75
N GLY A 137 17.03 -4.08 -1.62
CA GLY A 137 18.03 -4.23 -0.56
C GLY A 137 17.72 -5.34 0.47
N GLY A 138 16.67 -6.13 0.25
CA GLY A 138 16.31 -7.26 1.13
C GLY A 138 15.58 -6.87 2.42
N VAL A 139 15.12 -5.62 2.57
CA VAL A 139 14.22 -5.22 3.64
C VAL A 139 12.83 -5.75 3.32
N VAL A 140 12.20 -6.44 4.28
CA VAL A 140 10.85 -7.01 4.15
C VAL A 140 9.94 -6.46 5.24
N LEU A 141 8.83 -5.85 4.83
CA LEU A 141 7.68 -5.51 5.67
C LEU A 141 6.62 -6.59 5.49
N ALA A 142 6.42 -7.42 6.51
CA ALA A 142 5.47 -8.52 6.48
C ALA A 142 4.38 -8.35 7.54
N ALA A 143 3.13 -8.55 7.13
CA ALA A 143 1.97 -8.56 8.02
C ALA A 143 1.02 -9.71 7.67
N ARG A 144 0.37 -10.24 8.69
CA ARG A 144 -0.80 -11.10 8.57
C ARG A 144 -2.01 -10.31 9.01
N LEU A 145 -2.86 -9.97 8.07
CA LEU A 145 -4.14 -9.32 8.33
C LEU A 145 -5.11 -10.37 8.87
N GLU A 146 -5.86 -9.99 9.91
CA GLU A 146 -6.77 -10.84 10.64
C GLU A 146 -8.13 -10.15 10.70
N GLY A 147 -9.17 -10.94 10.47
CA GLY A 147 -10.55 -10.50 10.52
C GLY A 147 -11.18 -10.28 9.15
N SER A 148 -12.47 -10.59 9.06
CA SER A 148 -13.31 -10.40 7.86
C SER A 148 -13.53 -8.94 7.49
N GLY A 149 -13.32 -8.02 8.43
CA GLY A 149 -13.49 -6.59 8.22
C GLY A 149 -12.49 -5.96 7.24
N TRP A 150 -11.40 -6.64 6.87
CA TRP A 150 -10.45 -6.17 5.87
C TRP A 150 -11.02 -6.35 4.45
N ASP A 151 -11.33 -5.24 3.79
CA ASP A 151 -11.74 -5.23 2.39
C ASP A 151 -10.56 -4.98 1.42
N ALA A 152 -10.81 -5.12 0.12
CA ALA A 152 -9.77 -4.95 -0.89
C ALA A 152 -9.19 -3.51 -0.96
N TRP A 153 -9.95 -2.48 -0.55
CA TRP A 153 -9.49 -1.09 -0.56
C TRP A 153 -8.53 -0.81 0.60
N GLN A 154 -8.87 -1.28 1.80
CA GLN A 154 -8.03 -1.17 2.99
C GLN A 154 -6.71 -1.92 2.79
N VAL A 155 -6.77 -3.16 2.26
CA VAL A 155 -5.56 -3.93 1.96
C VAL A 155 -4.72 -3.22 0.89
N ALA A 156 -5.34 -2.66 -0.16
CA ALA A 156 -4.62 -1.90 -1.18
C ALA A 156 -3.92 -0.67 -0.60
N ALA A 157 -4.58 0.06 0.31
CA ALA A 157 -4.01 1.22 0.98
C ALA A 157 -2.80 0.86 1.86
N VAL A 158 -2.89 -0.23 2.62
CA VAL A 158 -1.76 -0.80 3.38
C VAL A 158 -0.59 -1.14 2.47
N VAL A 159 -0.85 -1.85 1.36
CA VAL A 159 0.21 -2.24 0.42
C VAL A 159 0.85 -1.00 -0.22
N ASP A 160 0.06 -0.02 -0.64
CA ASP A 160 0.55 1.24 -1.18
C ASP A 160 1.44 1.98 -0.16
N ALA A 161 1.04 2.03 1.11
CA ALA A 161 1.84 2.62 2.17
C ALA A 161 3.17 1.89 2.35
N GLY A 162 3.17 0.55 2.39
CA GLY A 162 4.38 -0.25 2.46
C GLY A 162 5.31 -0.02 1.25
N LEU A 163 4.75 0.04 0.05
CA LEU A 163 5.52 0.34 -1.17
C LEU A 163 6.14 1.74 -1.11
N ARG A 164 5.42 2.77 -0.63
CA ARG A 164 5.96 4.13 -0.48
C ARG A 164 7.12 4.20 0.51
N LEU A 165 7.10 3.39 1.57
CA LEU A 165 8.19 3.29 2.54
C LEU A 165 9.47 2.70 1.93
N LEU A 166 9.32 1.73 1.03
CA LEU A 166 10.42 0.89 0.56
C LEU A 166 10.89 1.16 -0.88
N CYS A 167 10.09 1.84 -1.70
CA CYS A 167 10.41 2.14 -3.09
C CYS A 167 11.47 3.24 -3.24
N ALA A 168 12.06 3.35 -4.42
CA ALA A 168 12.91 4.49 -4.77
C ALA A 168 12.09 5.80 -4.65
N PRO A 169 12.68 6.94 -4.22
CA PRO A 169 11.94 8.19 -4.03
C PRO A 169 11.09 8.62 -5.23
N GLY A 170 11.64 8.51 -6.45
CA GLY A 170 10.91 8.84 -7.70
C GLY A 170 9.73 7.90 -8.00
N ALA A 171 9.67 6.71 -7.40
CA ALA A 171 8.55 5.78 -7.57
C ALA A 171 7.33 6.11 -6.70
N ARG A 172 7.42 7.07 -5.77
CA ARG A 172 6.31 7.49 -4.91
C ARG A 172 5.19 8.20 -5.68
N HIS A 173 5.53 8.77 -6.84
CA HIS A 173 4.65 9.54 -7.70
C HIS A 173 4.43 8.82 -9.03
N MET A 174 3.70 7.72 -8.99
CA MET A 174 3.30 7.00 -10.20
C MET A 174 2.10 7.69 -10.82
N THR A 175 2.30 8.29 -11.99
CA THR A 175 1.24 8.96 -12.74
C THR A 175 0.57 8.02 -13.73
N ARG A 176 -0.74 8.18 -13.92
CA ARG A 176 -1.54 7.54 -14.97
C ARG A 176 -2.37 8.60 -15.67
N THR A 177 -2.59 8.41 -16.97
CA THR A 177 -3.46 9.28 -17.77
C THR A 177 -4.55 8.46 -18.43
N SER A 178 -5.80 8.93 -18.37
CA SER A 178 -6.91 8.33 -19.10
C SER A 178 -6.89 8.77 -20.58
N GLN A 179 -7.68 8.09 -21.40
CA GLN A 179 -8.01 8.59 -22.74
C GLN A 179 -9.31 9.39 -22.66
N PRO A 180 -9.46 10.44 -23.49
CA PRO A 180 -10.75 11.09 -23.62
C PRO A 180 -11.77 10.08 -24.15
N GLN A 181 -12.96 10.05 -23.55
CA GLN A 181 -14.05 9.16 -23.98
C GLN A 181 -14.93 9.86 -25.01
N GLY A 182 -15.50 9.06 -25.93
CA GLY A 182 -16.51 9.44 -26.92
C GLY A 182 -16.00 10.30 -28.09
N TRP A 183 -16.85 10.42 -29.12
CA TRP A 183 -16.61 11.29 -30.26
C TRP A 183 -17.90 12.07 -30.52
N ALA A 184 -17.84 13.39 -30.42
CA ALA A 184 -18.90 14.28 -30.87
C ALA A 184 -18.56 14.85 -32.25
N GLN A 185 -19.53 14.75 -33.16
CA GLN A 185 -19.48 15.46 -34.43
C GLN A 185 -20.18 16.80 -34.24
N SER A 186 -19.42 17.89 -34.33
CA SER A 186 -20.00 19.23 -34.30
C SER A 186 -20.71 19.50 -35.63
N SER A 187 -21.89 20.13 -35.57
CA SER A 187 -22.59 20.66 -36.75
C SER A 187 -22.04 22.02 -37.21
N LEU A 188 -21.19 22.67 -36.40
CA LEU A 188 -20.66 24.02 -36.64
C LEU A 188 -19.29 24.03 -37.33
N TRP A 189 -18.55 22.92 -37.30
CA TRP A 189 -17.27 22.74 -37.98
C TRP A 189 -17.11 21.30 -38.44
N ALA A 190 -16.60 21.10 -39.65
CA ALA A 190 -16.32 19.79 -40.23
C ALA A 190 -15.15 19.10 -39.50
N GLY A 191 -15.39 18.65 -38.27
CA GLY A 191 -14.40 18.00 -37.44
C GLY A 191 -15.07 17.16 -36.35
N ARG A 192 -14.51 15.97 -36.10
CA ARG A 192 -14.84 15.18 -34.90
C ARG A 192 -14.00 15.70 -33.75
N SER A 193 -14.65 16.06 -32.64
CA SER A 193 -13.99 16.40 -31.38
C SER A 193 -14.32 15.34 -30.34
N PHE A 194 -13.42 15.09 -29.40
CA PHE A 194 -13.76 14.32 -28.21
C PHE A 194 -14.76 15.12 -27.37
N ASP A 195 -15.78 14.46 -26.83
CA ASP A 195 -16.77 15.03 -25.89
C ASP A 195 -16.33 14.92 -24.41
N GLY A 196 -15.19 14.27 -24.15
CA GLY A 196 -14.65 14.08 -22.81
C GLY A 196 -13.27 14.70 -22.56
N ALA A 197 -12.99 15.01 -21.29
CA ALA A 197 -11.67 15.37 -20.80
C ALA A 197 -10.81 14.12 -20.52
N SER A 198 -9.49 14.29 -20.55
CA SER A 198 -8.52 13.30 -20.06
C SER A 198 -8.13 13.63 -18.62
N GLU A 199 -8.09 12.63 -17.77
CA GLU A 199 -7.67 12.75 -16.37
C GLU A 199 -6.21 12.33 -16.23
N ALA A 200 -5.44 13.08 -15.45
CA ALA A 200 -4.16 12.67 -14.91
C ALA A 200 -4.32 12.40 -13.42
N VAL A 201 -3.82 11.27 -12.94
CA VAL A 201 -3.84 10.92 -11.52
C VAL A 201 -2.46 10.46 -11.08
N CYS A 202 -2.10 10.77 -9.84
CA CYS A 202 -0.84 10.34 -9.22
C CYS A 202 -1.11 9.43 -8.02
N SER A 203 -0.21 8.48 -7.76
CA SER A 203 -0.31 7.60 -6.59
C SER A 203 -0.30 8.36 -5.26
N CYS A 204 0.17 9.60 -5.20
CA CYS A 204 0.07 10.44 -4.00
C CYS A 204 -1.34 11.00 -3.74
N GLY A 205 -2.28 10.84 -4.69
CA GLY A 205 -3.65 11.36 -4.61
C GLY A 205 -3.89 12.64 -5.41
N TRP A 206 -2.85 13.25 -6.00
CA TRP A 206 -2.99 14.38 -6.92
C TRP A 206 -3.78 13.98 -8.18
N ARG A 207 -4.60 14.90 -8.69
CA ARG A 207 -5.40 14.72 -9.91
C ARG A 207 -5.50 16.03 -10.70
N ALA A 208 -5.55 15.93 -12.02
CA ALA A 208 -5.84 17.03 -12.94
C ALA A 208 -6.73 16.54 -14.09
N MET A 209 -7.51 17.47 -14.68
CA MET A 209 -8.30 17.22 -15.88
C MET A 209 -7.88 18.17 -16.98
N ALA A 210 -7.65 17.63 -18.18
CA ALA A 210 -7.24 18.37 -19.35
C ALA A 210 -8.10 18.03 -20.56
N ALA A 211 -8.22 18.96 -21.51
CA ALA A 211 -9.00 18.75 -22.74
C ALA A 211 -8.41 17.67 -23.67
N SER A 212 -7.18 17.20 -23.43
CA SER A 212 -6.54 16.16 -24.23
C SER A 212 -5.62 15.29 -23.39
N ARG A 213 -5.31 14.09 -23.90
CA ARG A 213 -4.32 13.19 -23.28
C ARG A 213 -2.93 13.80 -23.22
N MET A 214 -2.57 14.63 -24.20
CA MET A 214 -1.29 15.35 -24.17
C MET A 214 -1.26 16.40 -23.05
N GLY A 215 -2.35 17.15 -22.86
CA GLY A 215 -2.49 18.07 -21.73
C GLY A 215 -2.39 17.35 -20.38
N ALA A 216 -3.11 16.25 -20.21
CA ALA A 216 -3.05 15.45 -18.99
C ALA A 216 -1.63 14.90 -18.72
N ARG A 217 -0.88 14.55 -19.77
CA ARG A 217 0.54 14.15 -19.64
C ARG A 217 1.43 15.33 -19.25
N ALA A 218 1.18 16.52 -19.77
CA ALA A 218 1.92 17.73 -19.42
C ALA A 218 1.68 18.11 -17.95
N ASP A 219 0.44 18.11 -17.49
CA ASP A 219 0.08 18.36 -16.08
C ASP A 219 0.72 17.32 -15.15
N ALA A 220 0.70 16.04 -15.55
CA ALA A 220 1.35 14.97 -14.79
C ALA A 220 2.87 15.18 -14.72
N ALA A 221 3.51 15.60 -15.81
CA ALA A 221 4.94 15.87 -15.84
C ALA A 221 5.30 17.11 -15.00
N GLU A 222 4.43 18.12 -14.96
CA GLU A 222 4.57 19.28 -14.06
C GLU A 222 4.50 18.87 -12.61
N HIS A 223 3.48 18.11 -12.23
CA HIS A 223 3.38 17.56 -10.88
C HIS A 223 4.63 16.77 -10.48
N LEU A 224 5.19 15.94 -11.36
CA LEU A 224 6.42 15.19 -11.06
C LEU A 224 7.63 16.11 -10.81
N ARG A 225 7.77 17.17 -11.61
CA ARG A 225 8.82 18.19 -11.40
C ARG A 225 8.68 18.87 -10.03
N GLU A 226 7.46 19.26 -9.64
CA GLU A 226 7.19 19.88 -8.33
C GLU A 226 7.53 18.96 -7.16
N GLN A 227 7.36 17.65 -7.34
CA GLN A 227 7.64 16.64 -6.32
C GLN A 227 9.09 16.14 -6.34
N GLY A 228 9.95 16.70 -7.22
CA GLY A 228 11.34 16.27 -7.39
C GLY A 228 11.47 14.83 -7.91
N ALA A 229 10.44 14.30 -8.56
CA ALA A 229 10.45 12.99 -9.20
C ALA A 229 10.82 13.15 -10.69
N GLU A 230 11.64 12.23 -11.20
CA GLU A 230 11.91 12.19 -12.64
C GLU A 230 10.62 11.88 -13.40
N ALA A 231 10.29 12.72 -14.38
CA ALA A 231 9.19 12.44 -15.29
C ALA A 231 9.53 11.18 -16.12
N PRO A 232 8.66 10.16 -16.18
CA PRO A 232 8.88 9.06 -17.09
C PRO A 232 8.82 9.61 -18.52
N CYS A 233 9.87 9.35 -19.29
CA CYS A 233 9.95 9.63 -20.72
C CYS A 233 8.88 8.87 -21.52
#